data_AF-A0A5N8W803-F1
#
_entry.id   AF-A0A5N8W803-F1
#
_cell.length_a   1.000
_cell.length_b   1.000
_cell.length_c   1.000
_cell.angle_alpha   90.00
_cell.angle_beta   90.00
_cell.angle_gamma   90.00
#
_symmetry.space_group_name_H-M   'P 1'
#
loop_
_entity.id
_entity.type
_entity.pdbx_description
1 polymer ?
#
loop_
_entity_poly.entity_id
_entity_poly.type
_entity_poly.pdbx_seq_one_letter_code
_entity_poly.pdbx_strand_id
1 'polypeptide(L)'
;MGDPAFDPVAFGQEQLAQSPGIAEYMEIENPGVHTTPTVDYGIVLNGEVTLELDDGALTRLATGDIVVQNGTRHGWRNHSDRPVTLAFVLIGVPAEG
;
A
#
# COMPACT_ATOMS: atom_id res chain seq x y z
N MET A 1 11.00 -13.82 3.25
CA MET A 1 11.13 -14.48 1.94
C MET A 1 9.74 -14.88 1.49
N GLY A 2 9.41 -14.68 0.21
CA GLY A 2 8.09 -15.05 -0.33
C GLY A 2 7.84 -16.55 -0.23
N ASP A 3 6.57 -16.94 -0.18
CA ASP A 3 6.15 -18.34 -0.21
C ASP A 3 6.68 -19.02 -1.50
N PRO A 4 7.41 -20.16 -1.41
CA PRO A 4 7.84 -20.91 -2.58
C PRO A 4 6.71 -21.31 -3.54
N ALA A 5 5.47 -21.37 -3.05
CA ALA A 5 4.29 -21.67 -3.85
C ALA A 5 3.75 -20.47 -4.63
N PHE A 6 4.28 -19.26 -4.42
CA PHE A 6 3.81 -18.06 -5.11
C PHE A 6 4.17 -18.10 -6.60
N ASP A 7 3.14 -18.11 -7.46
CA ASP A 7 3.28 -17.96 -8.91
C ASP A 7 3.05 -16.48 -9.31
N PRO A 8 4.11 -15.73 -9.66
CA PRO A 8 3.99 -14.31 -9.99
C PRO A 8 3.24 -14.07 -11.31
N VAL A 9 3.25 -15.03 -12.25
CA VAL A 9 2.59 -14.89 -13.55
C VAL A 9 1.09 -15.07 -13.38
N ALA A 10 0.67 -16.13 -12.67
CA ALA A 10 -0.73 -16.36 -12.37
C ALA A 10 -1.33 -15.18 -11.56
N PHE A 11 -0.60 -14.71 -10.55
CA PHE A 11 -0.98 -13.53 -9.76
C PHE A 11 -1.17 -12.29 -10.66
N GLY A 12 -0.23 -12.00 -11.55
CA GLY A 12 -0.32 -10.86 -12.46
C GLY A 12 -1.55 -10.94 -13.38
N GLN A 13 -1.84 -12.12 -13.93
CA GLN A 13 -3.02 -12.32 -14.78
C GLN A 13 -4.33 -12.13 -14.00
N GLU A 14 -4.42 -12.67 -12.79
CA GLU A 14 -5.58 -12.50 -11.92
C GLU A 14 -5.77 -11.01 -11.56
N GLN A 15 -4.70 -10.32 -11.16
CA GLN A 15 -4.74 -8.90 -10.80
C GLN A 15 -5.24 -8.04 -11.97
N LEU A 16 -4.77 -8.28 -13.19
CA LEU A 16 -5.23 -7.57 -14.39
C LEU A 16 -6.71 -7.83 -14.69
N ALA A 17 -7.19 -9.05 -14.45
CA ALA A 17 -8.59 -9.41 -14.68
C ALA A 17 -9.53 -8.86 -13.60
N GLN A 18 -9.12 -8.88 -12.33
CA GLN A 18 -9.98 -8.52 -11.19
C GLN A 18 -9.87 -7.06 -10.76
N SER A 19 -8.79 -6.38 -11.12
CA SER A 19 -8.54 -4.98 -10.74
C SER A 19 -8.05 -4.16 -11.94
N PRO A 20 -8.92 -3.92 -12.94
CA PRO A 20 -8.55 -3.11 -14.10
C PRO A 20 -8.07 -1.72 -13.66
N GLY A 21 -6.96 -1.26 -14.22
CA GLY A 21 -6.37 0.06 -13.91
C GLY A 21 -5.52 0.13 -12.64
N ILE A 22 -5.50 -0.90 -11.77
CA ILE A 22 -4.70 -0.85 -10.54
C ILE A 22 -3.20 -0.67 -10.82
N ALA A 23 -2.71 -1.31 -11.89
CA ALA A 23 -1.31 -1.25 -12.29
C ALA A 23 -0.87 0.16 -12.71
N GLU A 24 -1.80 1.01 -13.13
CA GLU A 24 -1.51 2.39 -13.58
C GLU A 24 -1.13 3.31 -12.41
N TYR A 25 -1.51 2.94 -11.18
CA TYR A 25 -1.17 3.68 -9.97
C TYR A 25 0.15 3.24 -9.33
N MET A 26 0.72 2.10 -9.78
CA MET A 26 1.90 1.49 -9.16
C MET A 26 3.19 1.95 -9.85
N GLU A 27 4.23 2.24 -9.05
CA GLU A 27 5.55 2.53 -9.58
C GLU A 27 6.29 1.26 -9.99
N ILE A 28 6.75 1.21 -11.24
CA ILE A 28 7.53 0.08 -11.78
C ILE A 28 8.90 0.01 -11.09
N GLU A 29 9.55 1.16 -10.88
CA GLU A 29 10.92 1.23 -10.36
C GLU A 29 10.98 1.13 -8.83
N ASN A 30 9.85 1.34 -8.13
CA ASN A 30 9.77 1.25 -6.67
C ASN A 30 8.57 0.37 -6.23
N PRO A 31 8.77 -0.97 -6.14
CA PRO A 31 7.70 -1.91 -5.86
C PRO A 31 6.88 -1.58 -4.61
N GLY A 32 5.56 -1.59 -4.76
CA GLY A 32 4.61 -1.31 -3.68
C GLY A 32 4.39 0.19 -3.40
N VAL A 33 5.13 1.09 -4.05
CA VAL A 33 4.85 2.53 -3.98
C VAL A 33 3.83 2.93 -5.03
N HIS A 34 2.88 3.76 -4.62
CA HIS A 34 1.78 4.19 -5.46
C HIS A 34 1.17 5.51 -4.97
N THR A 35 0.37 6.12 -5.84
CA THR A 35 -0.47 7.28 -5.54
C THR A 35 -1.86 7.02 -6.09
N THR A 36 -2.88 7.20 -5.25
CA THR A 36 -4.29 7.02 -5.63
C THR A 36 -5.06 8.32 -5.44
N PRO A 37 -6.10 8.59 -6.26
CA PRO A 37 -6.99 9.74 -6.07
C PRO A 37 -7.99 9.46 -4.94
N THR A 38 -7.46 9.24 -3.73
CA THR A 38 -8.24 8.82 -2.56
C THR A 38 -7.82 9.58 -1.31
N VAL A 39 -8.73 9.65 -0.35
CA VAL A 39 -8.40 9.88 1.06
C VAL A 39 -8.47 8.54 1.78
N ASP A 40 -7.38 8.14 2.41
CA ASP A 40 -7.25 6.84 3.07
C ASP A 40 -7.06 6.98 4.57
N TYR A 41 -7.79 6.18 5.34
CA TYR A 41 -7.53 5.98 6.77
C TYR A 41 -6.85 4.64 6.96
N GLY A 42 -5.53 4.67 7.18
CA GLY A 42 -4.72 3.49 7.49
C GLY A 42 -4.60 3.31 8.99
N ILE A 43 -5.11 2.20 9.53
CA ILE A 43 -5.16 1.92 10.98
C ILE A 43 -4.30 0.70 11.27
N VAL A 44 -3.29 0.84 12.12
CA VAL A 44 -2.45 -0.30 12.53
C VAL A 44 -3.17 -1.09 13.62
N LEU A 45 -3.72 -2.25 13.26
CA LEU A 45 -4.45 -3.11 14.19
C LEU A 45 -3.53 -3.98 15.04
N ASN A 46 -2.40 -4.43 14.47
CA ASN A 46 -1.42 -5.25 15.17
C ASN A 46 -0.05 -5.18 14.49
N GLY A 47 1.01 -5.10 15.29
CA GLY A 47 2.40 -5.03 14.83
C GLY A 47 2.89 -3.61 14.60
N GLU A 48 3.92 -3.49 13.77
CA GLU A 48 4.61 -2.25 13.45
C GLU A 48 5.01 -2.22 11.97
N VAL A 49 4.81 -1.08 11.31
CA VAL A 49 5.11 -0.89 9.89
C VAL A 49 5.76 0.46 9.66
N THR A 50 6.59 0.55 8.62
CA THR A 50 7.12 1.81 8.14
C THR A 50 6.31 2.27 6.93
N LEU A 51 5.82 3.51 6.99
CA LEU A 51 5.26 4.25 5.87
C LEU A 51 6.38 5.02 5.17
N GLU A 52 6.69 4.64 3.93
CA GLU A 52 7.55 5.37 3.01
C GLU A 52 6.74 6.44 2.28
N LEU A 53 7.27 7.66 2.21
CA LEU A 53 6.65 8.83 1.58
C LEU A 53 7.61 9.43 0.52
N ASP A 54 7.29 10.62 0.02
CA ASP A 54 8.15 11.39 -0.87
C ASP A 54 9.57 11.58 -0.33
N ASP A 55 10.53 11.71 -1.24
CA ASP A 55 11.96 11.90 -0.96
C ASP A 55 12.59 10.84 -0.04
N GLY A 56 11.96 9.66 0.05
CA GLY A 56 12.41 8.57 0.90
C GLY A 56 12.15 8.81 2.40
N ALA A 57 11.28 9.76 2.76
CA ALA A 57 10.89 9.98 4.14
C ALA A 57 10.22 8.71 4.70
N LEU A 58 10.64 8.28 5.90
CA LEU A 58 10.18 7.07 6.55
C LEU A 58 9.52 7.40 7.89
N THR A 59 8.26 6.99 8.07
CA THR A 59 7.52 7.15 9.32
C THR A 59 7.20 5.78 9.90
N ARG A 60 7.65 5.51 11.13
CA ARG A 60 7.34 4.26 11.85
C ARG A 60 6.00 4.40 12.57
N LEU A 61 5.15 3.39 12.42
CA LEU A 61 3.80 3.34 12.97
C LEU A 61 3.64 2.05 13.76
N ALA A 62 3.08 2.14 14.95
CA ALA A 62 2.83 1.03 15.85
C ALA A 62 1.33 0.77 16.01
N THR A 63 0.99 -0.34 16.66
CA THR A 63 -0.40 -0.71 16.96
C THR A 63 -1.16 0.43 17.64
N GLY A 64 -2.31 0.81 17.08
CA GLY A 64 -3.14 1.92 17.53
C GLY A 64 -2.93 3.23 16.75
N ASP A 65 -1.83 3.37 16.01
CA ASP A 65 -1.59 4.54 15.17
C ASP A 65 -2.55 4.57 13.97
N ILE A 66 -2.92 5.78 13.58
CA ILE A 66 -3.79 6.07 12.44
C ILE A 66 -3.10 7.09 11.54
N VAL A 67 -3.05 6.78 10.25
CA VAL A 67 -2.58 7.69 9.20
C VAL A 67 -3.77 8.14 8.37
N VAL A 68 -3.81 9.44 8.08
CA VAL A 68 -4.70 10.01 7.06
C VAL A 68 -3.85 10.33 5.83
N GLN A 69 -4.01 9.53 4.78
CA GLN A 69 -3.32 9.71 3.51
C GLN A 69 -4.22 10.52 2.57
N ASN A 70 -3.77 11.69 2.12
CA ASN A 70 -4.58 12.57 1.25
C ASN A 70 -3.97 12.63 -0.15
N GLY A 71 -4.12 11.55 -0.92
CA GLY A 71 -3.60 11.45 -2.28
C GLY A 71 -2.07 11.56 -2.39
N THR A 72 -1.32 11.23 -1.34
CA THR A 72 0.15 11.32 -1.34
C THR A 72 0.79 10.01 -1.79
N ARG A 73 1.92 10.12 -2.50
CA ARG A 73 2.76 8.97 -2.86
C ARG A 73 3.22 8.23 -1.62
N HIS A 74 3.04 6.92 -1.58
CA HIS A 74 3.41 6.15 -0.41
C HIS A 74 3.67 4.66 -0.66
N GLY A 75 4.43 4.04 0.24
CA GLY A 75 4.65 2.59 0.28
C GLY A 75 4.67 2.05 1.72
N TRP A 76 4.23 0.82 1.91
CA TRP A 76 4.21 0.16 3.22
C TRP A 76 5.33 -0.87 3.30
N ARG A 77 6.17 -0.77 4.34
CA ARG A 77 7.34 -1.65 4.55
C ARG A 77 7.25 -2.32 5.91
N ASN A 78 7.12 -3.64 5.90
CA ASN A 78 7.28 -4.46 7.10
C ASN A 78 8.72 -4.97 7.17
N HIS A 79 9.50 -4.43 8.10
CA HIS A 79 10.90 -4.83 8.31
C HIS A 79 11.05 -5.99 9.31
N SER A 80 9.95 -6.52 9.84
CA SER A 80 9.95 -7.63 10.79
C SER A 80 9.75 -8.98 10.13
N ASP A 81 9.98 -10.05 10.88
CA ASP A 81 9.71 -11.44 10.51
C ASP A 81 8.28 -11.90 10.86
N ARG A 82 7.44 -10.98 11.35
CA ARG A 82 6.06 -11.26 11.76
C ARG A 82 5.08 -10.47 10.90
N PRO A 83 3.85 -10.98 10.71
CA PRO A 83 2.81 -10.22 10.04
C PRO A 83 2.47 -8.92 10.79
N VAL A 84 2.14 -7.89 10.02
CA VAL A 84 1.47 -6.68 10.48
C VAL A 84 0.05 -6.71 9.91
N THR A 85 -0.93 -6.27 10.70
CA THR A 85 -2.31 -6.14 10.25
C THR A 85 -2.69 -4.67 10.20
N LEU A 86 -3.07 -4.20 9.01
CA LEU A 86 -3.65 -2.88 8.80
C LEU A 86 -5.10 -3.01 8.37
N ALA A 87 -5.95 -2.09 8.82
CA ALA A 87 -7.25 -1.84 8.23
C ALA A 87 -7.19 -0.54 7.42
N PHE A 88 -7.77 -0.57 6.24
CA PHE A 88 -7.87 0.60 5.37
C PHE A 88 -9.33 0.94 5.06
N VAL A 89 -9.64 2.23 5.13
CA VAL A 89 -10.86 2.80 4.55
C VAL A 89 -10.40 3.80 3.48
N LEU A 90 -10.68 3.50 2.21
CA LEU A 90 -10.33 4.36 1.08
C LEU A 90 -11.60 5.04 0.57
N ILE A 91 -11.53 6.35 0.39
CA ILE A 91 -12.62 7.15 -0.15
C ILE A 91 -12.13 7.79 -1.45
N GLY A 92 -12.74 7.39 -2.58
CA GLY A 92 -12.42 7.97 -3.88
C GLY A 92 -12.76 9.46 -3.95
N VAL A 93 -11.81 10.23 -4.46
CA VAL A 93 -12.00 11.65 -4.78
C VAL A 93 -12.30 11.76 -6.28
N PRO A 94 -13.39 12.42 -6.69
CA PRO A 94 -13.67 12.63 -8.11
C PRO A 94 -12.51 13.34 -8.80
N ALA A 95 -12.22 12.97 -10.06
CA ALA A 95 -11.38 13.79 -10.90
C ALA A 95 -12.00 15.18 -11.01
N GLU A 96 -11.21 16.24 -10.78
CA GLU A 96 -11.69 17.60 -11.02
C GLU A 96 -12.09 17.74 -12.50
N GLY A 97 -13.27 18.30 -12.74
CA GLY A 97 -13.80 18.57 -14.08
C GLY A 97 -13.22 19.83 -14.69
#